data_AF-A0A1M5VFS2-F1
#
_entry.id   AF-A0A1M5VFS2-F1
#
_cell.length_a   1.000
_cell.length_b   1.000
_cell.length_c   1.000
_cell.angle_alpha   90.00
_cell.angle_beta   90.00
_cell.angle_gamma   90.00
#
_symmetry.space_group_name_H-M   'P 1'
#
loop_
_entity.id
_entity.type
_entity.pdbx_description
1 polymer ?
#
loop_
_entity_poly.entity_id
_entity_poly.type
_entity_poly.pdbx_seq_one_letter_code
_entity_poly.pdbx_strand_id
1 'polypeptide(L)'
;MQATERIQAYSKTVCDQVRWKKAHGMIAEEIENHLVDQRDAYIAAGAPEDEATGRALAQMGDPVDIGARLDRTHRPKPQWSMLFLTAALLLAGLVIRLVIVRSGWDRELPVQLLAMAAGLGLMAAAYFADFTLIGRHPKTFFVLLMAAALTAALLSPLLNGRRYYAEFMTLLFPLGFSAVIYALRNKGYRGLIACCLAFLLPCLMALQVPTVAGLLLFAFCGFALLLLAIVKNWFGVSKLFGGLIAAVPFAAALLLVSRMFGMRLTAVLDPFADPNGYGYFAIAIREMLASARLLGPGAPLPADTAQLLRSPMTDTTQLLANLIHSAGWLAFIAVMAVLLLFAVRGFMLCARQKSVIGRLIAMSVMLTFSAQVFGYVLYNLGYPLMDPISLPLISYGNAAMMINLFLIGLMLSVFRTGDVARDKSGGVLKRQSPIAWADGKLIISFSRK
;
A
#
# COMPACT_ATOMS: atom_id res chain seq x y z
N MET A 1 -36.65 31.29 -16.44
CA MET A 1 -35.79 30.20 -15.92
C MET A 1 -35.89 30.24 -14.41
N GLN A 2 -36.20 29.12 -13.76
CA GLN A 2 -36.25 29.09 -12.29
C GLN A 2 -34.85 29.34 -11.71
N ALA A 3 -34.74 29.95 -10.51
CA ALA A 3 -33.46 30.29 -9.88
C ALA A 3 -32.48 29.10 -9.82
N THR A 4 -33.01 27.91 -9.51
CA THR A 4 -32.26 26.64 -9.48
C THR A 4 -31.70 26.26 -10.85
N GLU A 5 -32.46 26.45 -11.94
CA GLU A 5 -32.00 26.14 -13.30
C GLU A 5 -30.84 27.05 -13.71
N ARG A 6 -30.84 28.32 -13.27
CA ARG A 6 -29.75 29.27 -13.55
C ARG A 6 -28.45 28.85 -12.86
N ILE A 7 -28.53 28.42 -11.60
CA ILE A 7 -27.38 27.91 -10.84
C ILE A 7 -26.83 26.63 -11.46
N GLN A 8 -27.70 25.69 -11.85
CA GLN A 8 -27.29 24.45 -12.53
C GLN A 8 -26.68 24.73 -13.91
N ALA A 9 -27.25 25.66 -14.68
CA ALA A 9 -26.69 26.05 -15.97
C ALA A 9 -25.29 26.69 -15.83
N TYR A 10 -25.10 27.52 -14.80
CA TYR A 10 -23.80 28.10 -14.47
C TYR A 10 -22.77 27.01 -14.13
N SER A 11 -23.10 26.16 -13.16
CA SER A 11 -22.31 24.99 -12.73
C SER A 11 -21.91 24.10 -13.90
N LYS A 12 -22.86 23.80 -14.80
CA LYS A 12 -22.62 23.03 -16.02
C LYS A 12 -21.62 23.72 -16.95
N THR A 13 -21.78 25.02 -17.18
CA THR A 13 -20.87 25.80 -18.04
C THR A 13 -19.44 25.81 -17.49
N VAL A 14 -19.29 25.92 -16.16
CA VAL A 14 -17.99 25.79 -15.49
C VAL A 14 -17.40 24.40 -15.69
N CYS A 15 -18.20 23.35 -15.50
CA CYS A 15 -17.77 21.96 -15.70
C CYS A 15 -17.36 21.66 -17.14
N ASP A 16 -18.05 22.23 -18.14
CA ASP A 16 -17.74 22.05 -19.56
C ASP A 16 -16.33 22.55 -19.93
N GLN A 17 -15.77 23.49 -19.17
CA GLN A 17 -14.37 23.93 -19.35
C GLN A 17 -13.34 22.99 -18.70
N VAL A 18 -13.77 22.11 -17.79
CA VAL A 18 -12.90 21.17 -17.07
C VAL A 18 -12.80 19.88 -17.88
N ARG A 19 -11.60 19.53 -18.35
CA ARG A 19 -11.38 18.35 -19.20
C ARG A 19 -11.60 17.05 -18.44
N TRP A 20 -11.30 17.03 -17.14
CA TRP A 20 -11.40 15.83 -16.34
C TRP A 20 -12.81 15.60 -15.80
N LYS A 21 -13.62 14.87 -16.58
CA LYS A 21 -15.04 14.57 -16.27
C LYS A 21 -15.29 13.97 -14.89
N LYS A 22 -14.33 13.23 -14.31
CA LYS A 22 -14.51 12.65 -12.96
C LYS A 22 -14.56 13.72 -11.85
N ALA A 23 -14.02 14.91 -12.09
CA ALA A 23 -14.09 16.02 -11.15
C ALA A 23 -15.40 16.81 -11.26
N HIS A 24 -16.15 16.67 -12.37
CA HIS A 24 -17.37 17.46 -12.62
C HIS A 24 -18.38 17.35 -11.49
N GLY A 25 -18.66 16.14 -10.99
CA GLY A 25 -19.63 15.97 -9.91
C GLY A 25 -19.25 16.71 -8.63
N MET A 26 -17.97 16.73 -8.26
CA MET A 26 -17.48 17.47 -7.09
C MET A 26 -17.53 18.98 -7.34
N ILE A 27 -17.05 19.42 -8.50
CA ILE A 27 -17.00 20.84 -8.87
C ILE A 27 -18.40 21.42 -8.92
N ALA A 28 -19.34 20.71 -9.56
CA ALA A 28 -20.73 21.10 -9.64
C ALA A 28 -21.35 21.22 -8.24
N GLU A 29 -21.20 20.20 -7.39
CA GLU A 29 -21.72 20.21 -6.04
C GLU A 29 -21.16 21.37 -5.19
N GLU A 30 -19.85 21.64 -5.28
CA GLU A 30 -19.21 22.73 -4.54
C GLU A 30 -19.67 24.12 -5.03
N ILE A 31 -19.78 24.31 -6.35
CA ILE A 31 -20.25 25.55 -6.95
C ILE A 31 -21.72 25.79 -6.64
N GLU A 32 -22.56 24.77 -6.79
CA GLU A 32 -24.00 24.86 -6.52
C GLU A 32 -24.26 25.16 -5.05
N ASN A 33 -23.59 24.47 -4.12
CA ASN A 33 -23.73 24.75 -2.69
C ASN A 33 -23.29 26.18 -2.36
N HIS A 34 -22.15 26.63 -2.88
CA HIS A 34 -21.67 27.99 -2.62
C HIS A 34 -22.62 29.06 -3.18
N LEU A 35 -23.18 28.84 -4.38
CA LEU A 35 -24.15 29.76 -4.98
C LEU A 35 -25.48 29.78 -4.20
N VAL A 36 -25.93 28.63 -3.72
CA VAL A 36 -27.12 28.51 -2.87
C VAL A 36 -26.90 29.25 -1.54
N ASP A 37 -25.77 29.03 -0.88
CA ASP A 37 -25.43 29.71 0.38
C ASP A 37 -25.38 31.24 0.21
N GLN A 38 -24.78 31.73 -0.88
CA GLN A 38 -24.73 33.16 -1.19
C GLN A 38 -26.11 33.74 -1.51
N ARG A 39 -26.91 33.04 -2.32
CA ARG A 39 -28.28 33.45 -2.63
C ARG A 39 -29.10 33.58 -1.34
N ASP A 40 -29.04 32.57 -0.48
CA ASP A 40 -29.82 32.53 0.76
C ASP A 40 -29.39 33.65 1.73
N ALA A 41 -28.10 34.01 1.74
CA ALA A 41 -27.62 35.18 2.46
C ALA A 41 -28.22 36.52 1.93
N TYR A 42 -28.35 36.67 0.61
CA TYR A 42 -28.99 37.85 0.02
C TYR A 42 -30.51 37.89 0.29
N ILE A 43 -31.18 36.73 0.28
CA ILE A 43 -32.60 36.63 0.66
C ILE A 43 -32.79 37.04 2.12
N ALA A 44 -31.92 36.56 3.03
CA ALA A 44 -31.95 36.95 4.43
C ALA A 44 -31.70 38.47 4.64
N ALA A 45 -30.97 39.11 3.74
CA ALA A 45 -30.79 40.57 3.72
C ALA A 45 -31.98 41.34 3.09
N GLY A 46 -33.06 40.65 2.71
CA GLY A 46 -34.30 41.24 2.21
C GLY A 46 -34.40 41.35 0.68
N ALA A 47 -33.48 40.74 -0.08
CA ALA A 47 -33.56 40.74 -1.54
C ALA A 47 -34.57 39.69 -2.07
N PRO A 48 -35.35 40.00 -3.12
CA PRO A 48 -36.18 39.01 -3.79
C PRO A 48 -35.32 37.91 -4.45
N GLU A 49 -35.83 36.68 -4.50
CA GLU A 49 -35.06 35.47 -4.88
C GLU A 49 -34.35 35.57 -6.24
N ASP A 50 -34.99 36.16 -7.25
CA ASP A 50 -34.40 36.29 -8.58
C ASP A 50 -33.24 37.31 -8.60
N GLU A 51 -33.37 38.40 -7.84
CA GLU A 51 -32.32 39.39 -7.67
C GLU A 51 -31.16 38.83 -6.84
N ALA A 52 -31.46 38.12 -5.76
CA ALA A 52 -30.48 37.42 -4.93
C ALA A 52 -29.66 36.41 -5.75
N THR A 53 -30.31 35.64 -6.62
CA THR A 53 -29.65 34.67 -7.51
C THR A 53 -28.77 35.39 -8.54
N GLY A 54 -29.26 36.48 -9.13
CA GLY A 54 -28.47 37.31 -10.04
C GLY A 54 -27.22 37.89 -9.39
N ARG A 55 -27.33 38.40 -8.16
CA ARG A 55 -26.20 38.92 -7.38
C ARG A 55 -25.19 37.83 -7.03
N ALA A 56 -25.64 36.64 -6.61
CA ALA A 56 -24.76 35.51 -6.32
C ALA A 56 -23.94 35.08 -7.55
N LEU A 57 -24.58 34.97 -8.72
CA LEU A 57 -23.91 34.63 -9.98
C LEU A 57 -22.92 35.71 -10.41
N ALA A 58 -23.30 37.00 -10.32
CA ALA A 58 -22.43 38.11 -10.66
C ALA A 58 -21.20 38.19 -9.74
N GLN A 59 -21.37 37.87 -8.46
CA GLN A 59 -20.27 37.82 -7.50
C GLN A 59 -19.31 36.65 -7.77
N MET A 60 -19.83 35.52 -8.26
CA MET A 60 -18.98 34.39 -8.68
C MET A 60 -18.08 34.77 -9.86
N GLY A 61 -18.62 35.53 -10.83
CA GLY A 61 -17.90 36.00 -12.00
C GLY A 61 -18.16 35.15 -13.25
N ASP A 62 -17.26 35.21 -14.24
CA ASP A 62 -17.42 34.49 -15.52
C ASP A 62 -17.21 32.98 -15.34
N PRO A 63 -18.21 32.13 -15.68
CA PRO A 63 -18.09 30.68 -15.56
C PRO A 63 -16.97 30.09 -16.42
N VAL A 64 -16.62 30.71 -17.56
CA VAL A 64 -15.58 30.20 -18.44
C VAL A 64 -14.19 30.34 -17.80
N ASP A 65 -13.91 31.52 -17.25
CA ASP A 65 -12.66 31.81 -16.56
C ASP A 65 -12.47 30.96 -15.29
N ILE A 66 -13.54 30.80 -14.50
CA ILE A 66 -13.52 29.93 -13.31
C ILE A 66 -13.26 28.48 -13.73
N GLY A 67 -13.94 28.02 -14.77
CA GLY A 67 -13.76 26.68 -15.31
C GLY A 67 -12.33 26.40 -15.79
N ALA A 68 -11.70 27.37 -16.47
CA ALA A 68 -10.30 27.26 -16.89
C ALA A 68 -9.31 27.20 -15.71
N ARG A 69 -9.57 27.95 -14.62
CA ARG A 69 -8.76 27.89 -13.39
C ARG A 69 -8.94 26.56 -12.66
N LEU A 70 -10.16 26.03 -12.63
CA LEU A 70 -10.48 24.74 -12.05
C LEU A 70 -9.87 23.58 -12.86
N ASP A 71 -9.85 23.65 -14.19
CA ASP A 71 -9.17 22.63 -15.02
C ASP A 71 -7.69 22.47 -14.66
N ARG A 72 -6.98 23.60 -14.49
CA ARG A 72 -5.56 23.60 -14.08
C ARG A 72 -5.35 22.99 -12.70
N THR A 73 -6.32 23.16 -11.81
CA THR A 73 -6.25 22.69 -10.42
C THR A 73 -6.58 21.21 -10.31
N HIS A 74 -7.60 20.74 -11.03
CA HIS A 74 -8.11 19.37 -10.94
C HIS A 74 -7.46 18.40 -11.94
N ARG A 75 -6.59 18.84 -12.86
CA ARG A 75 -5.95 17.92 -13.82
C ARG A 75 -5.16 16.81 -13.11
N PRO A 76 -5.38 15.53 -13.46
CA PRO A 76 -4.62 14.42 -12.90
C PRO A 76 -3.14 14.56 -13.25
N LYS A 77 -2.28 14.76 -12.23
CA LYS A 77 -0.84 14.93 -12.42
C LYS A 77 -0.13 13.58 -12.34
N PRO A 78 0.55 13.12 -13.41
CA PRO A 78 1.37 11.91 -13.33
C PRO A 78 2.52 12.10 -12.33
N GLN A 79 2.73 11.12 -11.48
CA GLN A 79 3.80 11.13 -10.48
C GLN A 79 5.12 10.67 -11.10
N TRP A 80 5.70 11.50 -11.98
CA TRP A 80 6.90 11.20 -12.74
C TRP A 80 8.07 10.73 -11.88
N SER A 81 8.24 11.29 -10.68
CA SER A 81 9.31 10.87 -9.78
C SER A 81 9.19 9.39 -9.38
N MET A 82 7.97 8.92 -9.09
CA MET A 82 7.76 7.52 -8.70
C MET A 82 7.90 6.59 -9.91
N LEU A 83 7.40 7.00 -11.08
CA LEU A 83 7.58 6.24 -12.33
C LEU A 83 9.06 6.07 -12.69
N PHE A 84 9.83 7.15 -12.60
CA PHE A 84 11.28 7.12 -12.83
C PHE A 84 11.99 6.20 -11.84
N LEU A 85 11.66 6.26 -10.55
CA LEU A 85 12.25 5.38 -9.55
C LEU A 85 11.86 3.91 -9.76
N THR A 86 10.61 3.62 -10.13
CA THR A 86 10.19 2.25 -10.50
C THR A 86 10.98 1.73 -11.71
N ALA A 87 11.15 2.56 -12.76
CA ALA A 87 11.94 2.19 -13.92
C ALA A 87 13.43 1.97 -13.55
N ALA A 88 13.99 2.84 -12.71
CA ALA A 88 15.37 2.71 -12.23
C ALA A 88 15.58 1.41 -11.44
N LEU A 89 14.63 1.01 -10.58
CA LEU A 89 14.70 -0.25 -9.83
C LEU A 89 14.61 -1.48 -10.76
N LEU A 90 13.70 -1.48 -11.74
CA LEU A 90 13.61 -2.55 -12.74
C LEU A 90 14.87 -2.67 -13.58
N LEU A 91 15.42 -1.54 -14.05
CA LEU A 91 16.65 -1.50 -14.82
C LEU A 91 17.83 -1.99 -13.98
N ALA A 92 17.93 -1.57 -12.71
CA ALA A 92 18.95 -2.07 -11.80
C ALA A 92 18.84 -3.59 -11.60
N GLY A 93 17.64 -4.11 -11.40
CA GLY A 93 17.39 -5.57 -11.33
C GLY A 93 17.85 -6.32 -12.57
N LEU A 94 17.48 -5.81 -13.76
CA LEU A 94 17.89 -6.41 -15.03
C LEU A 94 19.42 -6.37 -15.20
N VAL A 95 20.06 -5.23 -14.93
CA VAL A 95 21.52 -5.08 -15.04
C VAL A 95 22.24 -5.99 -14.06
N ILE A 96 21.84 -6.03 -12.80
CA ILE A 96 22.43 -6.90 -11.78
C ILE A 96 22.35 -8.35 -12.25
N ARG A 97 21.20 -8.77 -12.78
CA ARG A 97 21.05 -10.14 -13.27
C ARG A 97 21.96 -10.42 -14.47
N LEU A 98 21.96 -9.55 -15.48
CA LEU A 98 22.78 -9.70 -16.68
C LEU A 98 24.29 -9.68 -16.39
N VAL A 99 24.73 -8.99 -15.33
CA VAL A 99 26.16 -8.90 -15.00
C VAL A 99 26.60 -10.04 -14.09
N ILE A 100 25.79 -10.37 -13.07
CA ILE A 100 26.19 -11.21 -11.94
C ILE A 100 25.67 -12.64 -12.07
N VAL A 101 24.41 -12.80 -12.51
CA VAL A 101 23.77 -14.11 -12.64
C VAL A 101 24.00 -14.62 -14.06
N ARG A 102 25.15 -15.25 -14.30
CA ARG A 102 25.54 -15.76 -15.64
C ARG A 102 24.98 -17.14 -15.99
N SER A 103 24.45 -17.87 -15.00
CA SER A 103 23.89 -19.21 -15.20
C SER A 103 22.43 -19.16 -15.66
N GLY A 104 22.04 -20.06 -16.58
CA GLY A 104 20.63 -20.29 -16.93
C GLY A 104 19.98 -19.31 -17.91
N TRP A 105 20.78 -18.48 -18.61
CA TRP A 105 20.28 -17.42 -19.51
C TRP A 105 19.28 -17.92 -20.55
N ASP A 106 19.55 -19.06 -21.17
CA ASP A 106 18.80 -19.57 -22.32
C ASP A 106 17.32 -19.85 -22.02
N ARG A 107 16.99 -20.17 -20.76
CA ARG A 107 15.61 -20.45 -20.33
C ARG A 107 15.04 -19.38 -19.42
N GLU A 108 15.83 -18.84 -18.49
CA GLU A 108 15.29 -18.01 -17.41
C GLU A 108 15.19 -16.52 -17.75
N LEU A 109 16.02 -16.04 -18.67
CA LEU A 109 15.99 -14.64 -19.08
C LEU A 109 14.73 -14.31 -19.91
N PRO A 110 14.32 -15.10 -20.92
CA PRO A 110 13.08 -14.85 -21.67
C PRO A 110 11.84 -14.85 -20.78
N VAL A 111 11.76 -15.78 -19.82
CA VAL A 111 10.62 -15.88 -18.89
C VAL A 111 10.55 -14.66 -17.98
N GLN A 112 11.69 -14.16 -17.49
CA GLN A 112 11.71 -12.93 -16.69
C GLN A 112 11.32 -11.70 -17.51
N LEU A 113 11.81 -11.55 -18.74
CA LEU A 113 11.44 -10.44 -19.61
C LEU A 113 9.94 -10.45 -19.91
N LEU A 114 9.36 -11.64 -20.16
CA LEU A 114 7.92 -11.80 -20.33
C LEU A 114 7.16 -11.43 -19.05
N ALA A 115 7.62 -11.88 -17.88
CA ALA A 115 7.02 -11.53 -16.59
C ALA A 115 7.14 -10.02 -16.30
N MET A 116 8.24 -9.38 -16.69
CA MET A 116 8.45 -7.94 -16.55
C MET A 116 7.49 -7.17 -17.46
N ALA A 117 7.34 -7.60 -18.72
CA ALA A 117 6.38 -7.01 -19.66
C ALA A 117 4.93 -7.20 -19.17
N ALA A 118 4.57 -8.40 -18.70
CA ALA A 118 3.26 -8.67 -18.12
C ALA A 118 3.01 -7.83 -16.85
N GLY A 119 4.02 -7.71 -15.98
CA GLY A 119 3.96 -6.87 -14.78
C GLY A 119 3.80 -5.39 -15.10
N LEU A 120 4.50 -4.87 -16.12
CA LEU A 120 4.32 -3.49 -16.60
C LEU A 120 2.92 -3.28 -17.18
N GLY A 121 2.37 -4.28 -17.89
CA GLY A 121 0.97 -4.29 -18.33
C GLY A 121 0.00 -4.22 -17.15
N LEU A 122 0.22 -5.03 -16.10
CA LEU A 122 -0.57 -4.99 -14.86
C LEU A 122 -0.44 -3.65 -14.12
N MET A 123 0.76 -3.06 -14.07
CA MET A 123 0.99 -1.74 -13.50
C MET A 123 0.22 -0.68 -14.26
N ALA A 124 0.28 -0.68 -15.60
CA ALA A 124 -0.46 0.26 -16.43
C ALA A 124 -1.97 0.09 -16.25
N ALA A 125 -2.47 -1.15 -16.26
CA ALA A 125 -3.89 -1.44 -16.00
C ALA A 125 -4.33 -0.92 -14.64
N ALA A 126 -3.57 -1.20 -13.57
CA ALA A 126 -3.84 -0.73 -12.23
C ALA A 126 -3.73 0.80 -12.06
N TYR A 127 -2.80 1.43 -12.79
CA TYR A 127 -2.63 2.89 -12.82
C TYR A 127 -3.84 3.61 -13.42
N PHE A 128 -4.45 3.02 -14.46
CA PHE A 128 -5.66 3.56 -15.08
C PHE A 128 -6.94 3.11 -14.39
N ALA A 129 -6.90 2.01 -13.63
CA ALA A 129 -8.03 1.50 -12.86
C ALA A 129 -8.51 2.50 -11.80
N ASP A 130 -9.82 2.49 -11.56
CA ASP A 130 -10.43 3.30 -10.53
C ASP A 130 -10.30 2.63 -9.17
N PHE A 131 -9.34 3.12 -8.36
CA PHE A 131 -9.10 2.56 -7.03
C PHE A 131 -10.31 2.73 -6.09
N THR A 132 -11.24 3.65 -6.38
CA THR A 132 -12.44 3.87 -5.57
C THR A 132 -13.40 2.67 -5.59
N LEU A 133 -13.28 1.77 -6.57
CA LEU A 133 -14.03 0.51 -6.62
C LEU A 133 -13.76 -0.37 -5.39
N ILE A 134 -12.52 -0.38 -4.89
CA ILE A 134 -12.15 -1.06 -3.65
C ILE A 134 -12.90 -0.44 -2.46
N GLY A 135 -13.06 0.87 -2.44
CA GLY A 135 -13.85 1.59 -1.44
C GLY A 135 -15.37 1.40 -1.60
N ARG A 136 -15.87 1.16 -2.81
CA ARG A 136 -17.30 0.96 -3.07
C ARG A 136 -17.78 -0.42 -2.62
N HIS A 137 -16.97 -1.46 -2.81
CA HIS A 137 -17.27 -2.83 -2.44
C HIS A 137 -16.17 -3.49 -1.58
N PRO A 138 -15.84 -2.91 -0.40
CA PRO A 138 -14.63 -3.30 0.34
C PRO A 138 -14.70 -4.72 0.93
N LYS A 139 -15.87 -5.14 1.42
CA LYS A 139 -16.07 -6.49 1.96
C LYS A 139 -15.96 -7.54 0.84
N THR A 140 -16.59 -7.27 -0.30
CA THR A 140 -16.55 -8.16 -1.47
C THR A 140 -15.11 -8.29 -1.97
N PHE A 141 -14.39 -7.17 -2.08
CA PHE A 141 -12.98 -7.19 -2.45
C PHE A 141 -12.13 -8.04 -1.50
N PHE A 142 -12.29 -7.87 -0.19
CA PHE A 142 -11.57 -8.69 0.79
C PHE A 142 -11.90 -10.18 0.68
N VAL A 143 -13.18 -10.55 0.58
CA VAL A 143 -13.59 -11.96 0.45
C VAL A 143 -13.07 -12.57 -0.85
N LEU A 144 -13.14 -11.85 -1.97
CA LEU A 144 -12.60 -12.31 -3.25
C LEU A 144 -11.09 -12.49 -3.18
N LEU A 145 -10.37 -11.58 -2.52
CA LEU A 145 -8.92 -11.71 -2.33
C LEU A 145 -8.58 -12.94 -1.48
N MET A 146 -9.32 -13.19 -0.39
CA MET A 146 -9.13 -14.38 0.44
C MET A 146 -9.48 -15.65 -0.32
N ALA A 147 -10.54 -15.67 -1.14
CA ALA A 147 -10.86 -16.79 -2.00
C ALA A 147 -9.78 -17.04 -3.06
N ALA A 148 -9.23 -15.99 -3.67
CA ALA A 148 -8.10 -16.08 -4.60
C ALA A 148 -6.83 -16.62 -3.92
N ALA A 149 -6.55 -16.20 -2.69
CA ALA A 149 -5.43 -16.71 -1.91
C ALA A 149 -5.62 -18.19 -1.53
N LEU A 150 -6.85 -18.59 -1.19
CA LEU A 150 -7.17 -19.98 -0.87
C LEU A 150 -7.03 -20.88 -2.11
N THR A 151 -7.57 -20.44 -3.24
CA THR A 151 -7.45 -21.18 -4.52
C THR A 151 -5.99 -21.29 -4.95
N ALA A 152 -5.20 -20.21 -4.84
CA ALA A 152 -3.76 -20.27 -5.07
C ALA A 152 -3.08 -21.26 -4.11
N ALA A 153 -3.47 -21.30 -2.83
CA ALA A 153 -2.95 -22.26 -1.88
C ALA A 153 -3.30 -23.72 -2.23
N LEU A 154 -4.49 -23.98 -2.79
CA LEU A 154 -4.91 -25.31 -3.20
C LEU A 154 -4.27 -25.78 -4.51
N LEU A 155 -4.06 -24.86 -5.46
CA LEU A 155 -3.55 -25.17 -6.81
C LEU A 155 -2.02 -25.07 -6.93
N SER A 156 -1.37 -24.36 -6.01
CA SER A 156 0.06 -24.13 -6.09
C SER A 156 0.85 -25.44 -5.90
N PRO A 157 1.85 -25.72 -6.75
CA PRO A 157 2.72 -26.87 -6.57
C PRO A 157 3.52 -26.72 -5.26
N LEU A 158 3.85 -27.88 -4.66
CA LEU A 158 4.77 -27.94 -3.54
C LEU A 158 6.20 -28.00 -4.07
N LEU A 159 6.97 -26.95 -3.80
CA LEU A 159 8.41 -26.89 -4.04
C LEU A 159 9.10 -26.73 -2.69
N ASN A 160 10.00 -27.64 -2.32
CA ASN A 160 10.70 -27.66 -1.02
C ASN A 160 9.76 -27.55 0.20
N GLY A 161 8.61 -28.24 0.14
CA GLY A 161 7.61 -28.20 1.22
C GLY A 161 6.80 -26.91 1.31
N ARG A 162 6.92 -25.99 0.33
CA ARG A 162 6.16 -24.73 0.26
C ARG A 162 5.26 -24.66 -0.95
N ARG A 163 4.09 -24.07 -0.77
CA ARG A 163 3.17 -23.76 -1.87
C ARG A 163 3.67 -22.51 -2.60
N TYR A 164 4.47 -22.74 -3.64
CA TYR A 164 5.26 -21.71 -4.33
C TYR A 164 4.47 -20.45 -4.75
N TYR A 165 3.37 -20.57 -5.50
CA TYR A 165 2.62 -19.38 -5.95
C TYR A 165 1.78 -18.74 -4.84
N ALA A 166 1.40 -19.52 -3.83
CA ALA A 166 0.55 -19.04 -2.74
C ALA A 166 1.30 -18.09 -1.81
N GLU A 167 2.64 -18.20 -1.70
CA GLU A 167 3.43 -17.30 -0.85
C GLU A 167 3.34 -15.85 -1.32
N PHE A 168 3.32 -15.63 -2.64
CA PHE A 168 3.25 -14.29 -3.22
C PHE A 168 1.88 -13.62 -3.02
N MET A 169 0.82 -14.40 -2.79
CA MET A 169 -0.50 -13.85 -2.46
C MET A 169 -0.51 -13.09 -1.13
N THR A 170 0.41 -13.44 -0.21
CA THR A 170 0.54 -12.74 1.08
C THR A 170 0.91 -11.27 0.93
N LEU A 171 1.55 -10.89 -0.18
CA LEU A 171 1.86 -9.49 -0.54
C LEU A 171 0.58 -8.66 -0.75
N LEU A 172 -0.53 -9.28 -1.11
CA LEU A 172 -1.82 -8.58 -1.30
C LEU A 172 -2.63 -8.46 -0.01
N PHE A 173 -2.25 -9.17 1.06
CA PHE A 173 -3.05 -9.19 2.29
C PHE A 173 -3.17 -7.82 2.97
N PRO A 174 -2.11 -6.99 3.06
CA PRO A 174 -2.25 -5.64 3.59
C PRO A 174 -3.23 -4.77 2.78
N LEU A 175 -3.25 -4.93 1.44
CA LEU A 175 -4.21 -4.25 0.57
C LEU A 175 -5.65 -4.69 0.86
N GLY A 176 -5.90 -5.99 0.94
CA GLY A 176 -7.21 -6.53 1.31
C GLY A 176 -7.68 -6.03 2.68
N PHE A 177 -6.78 -6.04 3.66
CA PHE A 177 -7.08 -5.59 5.01
C PHE A 177 -7.34 -4.08 5.10
N SER A 178 -6.68 -3.28 4.27
CA SER A 178 -6.97 -1.85 4.13
C SER A 178 -8.44 -1.59 3.75
N ALA A 179 -9.02 -2.44 2.90
CA ALA A 179 -10.44 -2.35 2.52
C ALA A 179 -11.36 -2.67 3.70
N VAL A 180 -11.02 -3.66 4.53
CA VAL A 180 -11.78 -4.02 5.73
C VAL A 180 -11.80 -2.86 6.74
N ILE A 181 -10.64 -2.25 7.00
CA ILE A 181 -10.55 -1.05 7.86
C ILE A 181 -11.47 0.04 7.33
N TYR A 182 -11.43 0.31 6.02
CA TYR A 182 -12.29 1.32 5.40
C TYR A 182 -13.79 1.00 5.55
N ALA A 183 -14.18 -0.27 5.44
CA ALA A 183 -15.58 -0.73 5.57
C ALA A 183 -16.13 -0.64 7.00
N LEU A 184 -15.24 -0.73 7.99
CA LEU A 184 -15.59 -0.78 9.41
C LEU A 184 -15.30 0.55 10.15
N ARG A 185 -14.87 1.58 9.42
CA ARG A 185 -14.73 2.94 9.95
C ARG A 185 -16.05 3.46 10.52
N ASN A 186 -15.96 4.39 11.48
CA ASN A 186 -17.08 5.04 12.16
C ASN A 186 -18.02 4.11 12.95
N LYS A 187 -17.60 2.87 13.26
CA LYS A 187 -18.38 1.90 14.06
C LYS A 187 -17.92 1.76 15.51
N GLY A 188 -17.09 2.68 16.02
CA GLY A 188 -16.58 2.62 17.39
C GLY A 188 -15.78 1.34 17.67
N TYR A 189 -15.84 0.89 18.92
CA TYR A 189 -15.18 -0.35 19.37
C TYR A 189 -15.67 -1.60 18.63
N ARG A 190 -16.94 -1.65 18.19
CA ARG A 190 -17.47 -2.77 17.39
C ARG A 190 -16.76 -2.90 16.05
N GLY A 191 -16.48 -1.78 15.39
CA GLY A 191 -15.69 -1.74 14.16
C GLY A 191 -14.26 -2.23 14.36
N LEU A 192 -13.61 -1.77 15.43
CA LEU A 192 -12.25 -2.17 15.77
C LEU A 192 -12.13 -3.66 16.06
N ILE A 193 -13.03 -4.22 16.89
CA ILE A 193 -13.04 -5.65 17.22
C ILE A 193 -13.28 -6.47 15.95
N ALA A 194 -14.20 -6.05 15.08
CA ALA A 194 -14.42 -6.73 13.80
C ALA A 194 -13.19 -6.67 12.88
N CYS A 195 -12.42 -5.58 12.87
CA CYS A 195 -11.13 -5.54 12.17
C CYS A 195 -10.11 -6.50 12.79
N CYS A 196 -10.05 -6.61 14.12
CA CYS A 196 -9.15 -7.53 14.80
C CYS A 196 -9.49 -8.99 14.48
N LEU A 197 -10.79 -9.34 14.41
CA LEU A 197 -11.23 -10.66 13.96
C LEU A 197 -10.86 -10.91 12.49
N ALA A 198 -11.08 -9.91 11.62
CA ALA A 198 -10.73 -10.03 10.20
C ALA A 198 -9.22 -10.11 9.95
N PHE A 199 -8.39 -9.56 10.85
CA PHE A 199 -6.94 -9.67 10.80
C PHE A 199 -6.45 -11.11 10.99
N LEU A 200 -7.15 -11.91 11.81
CA LEU A 200 -6.77 -13.30 12.06
C LEU A 200 -6.88 -14.16 10.79
N LEU A 201 -7.81 -13.85 9.88
CA LEU A 201 -8.05 -14.66 8.70
C LEU A 201 -6.81 -14.73 7.77
N PRO A 202 -6.21 -13.61 7.30
CA PRO A 202 -4.95 -13.66 6.56
C PRO A 202 -3.79 -14.32 7.32
N CYS A 203 -3.72 -14.16 8.66
CA CYS A 203 -2.70 -14.83 9.47
C CYS A 203 -2.85 -16.37 9.42
N LEU A 204 -4.08 -16.87 9.58
CA LEU A 204 -4.36 -18.31 9.50
C LEU A 204 -4.07 -18.86 8.11
N MET A 205 -4.38 -18.11 7.05
CA MET A 205 -4.04 -18.50 5.68
C MET A 205 -2.52 -18.54 5.45
N ALA A 206 -1.76 -17.57 5.98
CA ALA A 206 -0.30 -17.55 5.87
C ALA A 206 0.36 -18.76 6.56
N LEU A 207 -0.25 -19.28 7.64
CA LEU A 207 0.21 -20.51 8.30
C LEU A 207 -0.01 -21.76 7.43
N GLN A 208 -1.07 -21.80 6.63
CA GLN A 208 -1.33 -22.92 5.70
C GLN A 208 -0.42 -22.91 4.45
N VAL A 209 0.24 -21.78 4.17
CA VAL A 209 1.17 -21.59 3.04
C VAL A 209 2.64 -21.84 3.45
N PRO A 210 2.86 -22.48 4.60
CA PRO A 210 4.04 -22.38 5.48
C PRO A 210 5.01 -21.20 5.25
N THR A 211 4.52 -19.96 5.20
CA THR A 211 5.37 -18.77 4.98
C THR A 211 5.45 -17.86 6.21
N VAL A 212 6.52 -18.02 7.00
CA VAL A 212 6.79 -17.14 8.15
C VAL A 212 6.94 -15.67 7.72
N ALA A 213 7.63 -15.42 6.60
CA ALA A 213 7.81 -14.06 6.08
C ALA A 213 6.50 -13.41 5.65
N GLY A 214 5.61 -14.15 4.98
CA GLY A 214 4.28 -13.64 4.60
C GLY A 214 3.41 -13.30 5.82
N LEU A 215 3.45 -14.15 6.86
CA LEU A 215 2.74 -13.89 8.11
C LEU A 215 3.28 -12.65 8.81
N LEU A 216 4.60 -12.56 9.01
CA LEU A 216 5.22 -11.42 9.68
C LEU A 216 5.01 -10.13 8.88
N LEU A 217 5.18 -10.16 7.56
CA LEU A 217 4.91 -9.03 6.67
C LEU A 217 3.48 -8.53 6.88
N PHE A 218 2.49 -9.41 6.80
CA PHE A 218 1.11 -9.04 7.02
C PHE A 218 0.88 -8.53 8.45
N ALA A 219 1.45 -9.20 9.46
CA ALA A 219 1.24 -8.85 10.85
C ALA A 219 1.73 -7.43 11.15
N PHE A 220 2.96 -7.09 10.74
CA PHE A 220 3.51 -5.75 10.90
C PHE A 220 2.77 -4.71 10.05
N CYS A 221 2.48 -5.00 8.78
CA CYS A 221 1.79 -4.04 7.90
C CYS A 221 0.35 -3.79 8.35
N GLY A 222 -0.40 -4.85 8.66
CA GLY A 222 -1.78 -4.77 9.13
C GLY A 222 -1.87 -4.08 10.49
N PHE A 223 -0.94 -4.35 11.41
CA PHE A 223 -0.88 -3.65 12.69
C PHE A 223 -0.59 -2.15 12.48
N ALA A 224 0.36 -1.80 11.62
CA ALA A 224 0.64 -0.40 11.29
C ALA A 224 -0.56 0.31 10.64
N LEU A 225 -1.33 -0.37 9.78
CA LEU A 225 -2.57 0.18 9.20
C LEU A 225 -3.67 0.37 10.25
N LEU A 226 -3.84 -0.57 11.18
CA LEU A 226 -4.77 -0.44 12.30
C LEU A 226 -4.39 0.74 13.20
N LEU A 227 -3.12 0.84 13.58
CA LEU A 227 -2.60 1.94 14.38
C LEU A 227 -2.81 3.28 13.68
N LEU A 228 -2.55 3.36 12.36
CA LEU A 228 -2.82 4.55 11.57
C LEU A 228 -4.30 4.95 11.66
N ALA A 229 -5.22 4.00 11.51
CA ALA A 229 -6.66 4.25 11.59
C ALA A 229 -7.12 4.69 12.99
N ILE A 230 -6.50 4.16 14.05
CA ILE A 230 -6.75 4.56 15.45
C ILE A 230 -6.21 5.98 15.71
N VAL A 231 -4.96 6.26 15.30
CA VAL A 231 -4.31 7.57 15.50
C VAL A 231 -5.06 8.67 14.75
N LYS A 232 -5.56 8.38 13.54
CA LYS A 232 -6.41 9.28 12.74
C LYS A 232 -7.87 9.34 13.21
N ASN A 233 -8.22 8.62 14.28
CA ASN A 233 -9.53 8.59 14.89
C ASN A 233 -10.67 8.17 13.93
N TRP A 234 -10.40 7.30 12.96
CA TRP A 234 -11.41 6.84 12.00
C TRP A 234 -12.44 5.88 12.61
N PHE A 235 -12.19 5.36 13.81
CA PHE A 235 -13.15 4.54 14.55
C PHE A 235 -13.92 5.35 15.60
N GLY A 236 -13.44 6.52 16.03
CA GLY A 236 -14.04 7.26 17.16
C GLY A 236 -13.78 6.62 18.52
N VAL A 237 -12.61 6.01 18.73
CA VAL A 237 -12.23 5.30 19.96
C VAL A 237 -11.02 5.96 20.62
N SER A 238 -10.80 5.69 21.91
CA SER A 238 -9.60 6.23 22.57
C SER A 238 -8.32 5.61 21.96
N LYS A 239 -7.27 6.42 21.82
CA LYS A 239 -6.01 5.98 21.20
C LYS A 239 -5.32 4.87 21.99
N LEU A 240 -5.33 4.98 23.32
CA LEU A 240 -4.69 4.00 24.22
C LEU A 240 -5.42 2.65 24.18
N PHE A 241 -6.72 2.63 24.48
CA PHE A 241 -7.48 1.36 24.47
C PHE A 241 -7.60 0.78 23.07
N GLY A 242 -7.75 1.62 22.04
CA GLY A 242 -7.73 1.17 20.65
C GLY A 242 -6.41 0.48 20.29
N GLY A 243 -5.28 1.06 20.70
CA GLY A 243 -3.95 0.47 20.51
C GLY A 243 -3.78 -0.86 21.22
N LEU A 244 -4.23 -0.97 22.48
CA LEU A 244 -4.19 -2.22 23.24
C LEU A 244 -5.03 -3.32 22.58
N ILE A 245 -6.22 -2.99 22.10
CA ILE A 245 -7.08 -3.95 21.38
C ILE A 245 -6.41 -4.40 20.07
N ALA A 246 -5.81 -3.49 19.31
CA ALA A 246 -5.09 -3.82 18.08
C ALA A 246 -3.81 -4.64 18.33
N ALA A 247 -3.20 -4.52 19.51
CA ALA A 247 -2.02 -5.30 19.89
C ALA A 247 -2.34 -6.77 20.15
N VAL A 248 -3.57 -7.13 20.53
CA VAL A 248 -3.97 -8.52 20.78
C VAL A 248 -3.78 -9.44 19.55
N PRO A 249 -4.38 -9.17 18.37
CA PRO A 249 -4.18 -10.03 17.20
C PRO A 249 -2.74 -9.98 16.67
N PHE A 250 -2.03 -8.86 16.83
CA PHE A 250 -0.62 -8.76 16.48
C PHE A 250 0.26 -9.66 17.37
N ALA A 251 0.08 -9.60 18.69
CA ALA A 251 0.77 -10.46 19.64
C ALA A 251 0.43 -11.94 19.40
N ALA A 252 -0.84 -12.26 19.13
CA ALA A 252 -1.25 -13.61 18.75
C ALA A 252 -0.50 -14.09 17.50
N ALA A 253 -0.40 -13.28 16.45
CA ALA A 253 0.35 -13.61 15.25
C ALA A 253 1.85 -13.87 15.53
N LEU A 254 2.48 -13.07 16.40
CA LEU A 254 3.87 -13.30 16.82
C LEU A 254 4.05 -14.59 17.63
N LEU A 255 3.10 -14.89 18.53
CA LEU A 255 3.13 -16.12 19.32
C LEU A 255 3.04 -17.36 18.43
N LEU A 256 2.26 -17.33 17.34
CA LEU A 256 2.13 -18.44 16.39
C LEU A 256 3.46 -18.80 15.70
N VAL A 257 4.37 -17.83 15.56
CA VAL A 257 5.70 -18.05 14.95
C VAL A 257 6.83 -18.07 15.97
N SER A 258 6.57 -17.84 17.25
CA SER A 258 7.57 -17.70 18.31
C SER A 258 8.55 -18.88 18.39
N ARG A 259 8.06 -20.12 18.27
CA ARG A 259 8.91 -21.33 18.28
C ARG A 259 9.86 -21.37 17.09
N MET A 260 9.34 -21.08 15.88
CA MET A 260 10.15 -21.03 14.66
C MET A 260 11.15 -19.87 14.70
N PHE A 261 10.71 -18.72 15.20
CA PHE A 261 11.54 -17.54 15.36
C PHE A 261 12.65 -17.77 16.38
N GLY A 262 12.39 -18.49 17.49
CA GLY A 262 13.40 -18.83 18.48
C GLY A 262 14.56 -19.65 17.91
N MET A 263 14.28 -20.66 17.09
CA MET A 263 15.32 -21.47 16.42
C MET A 263 16.12 -20.66 15.40
N ARG A 264 15.50 -19.69 14.73
CA ARG A 264 16.22 -18.80 13.80
C ARG A 264 17.00 -17.73 14.55
N LEU A 265 16.51 -17.25 15.69
CA LEU A 265 17.21 -16.28 16.52
C LEU A 265 18.51 -16.87 17.05
N THR A 266 18.51 -18.14 17.49
CA THR A 266 19.75 -18.83 17.89
C THR A 266 20.73 -18.92 16.72
N ALA A 267 20.26 -19.27 15.51
CA ALA A 267 21.10 -19.31 14.32
C ALA A 267 21.63 -17.93 13.89
N VAL A 268 20.96 -16.84 14.23
CA VAL A 268 21.47 -15.48 14.01
C VAL A 268 22.54 -15.10 15.02
N LEU A 269 22.37 -15.46 16.28
CA LEU A 269 23.31 -15.11 17.35
C LEU A 269 24.57 -15.99 17.29
N ASP A 270 24.39 -17.29 17.15
CA ASP A 270 25.45 -18.28 16.98
C ASP A 270 25.11 -19.24 15.83
N PRO A 271 25.50 -18.88 14.59
CA PRO A 271 25.31 -19.75 13.42
C PRO A 271 26.01 -21.11 13.54
N PHE A 272 27.09 -21.20 14.32
CA PHE A 272 27.90 -22.41 14.44
C PHE A 272 27.31 -23.43 15.42
N ALA A 273 26.29 -23.05 16.20
CA ALA A 273 25.53 -23.97 17.05
C ALA A 273 24.73 -25.00 16.22
N ASP A 274 24.35 -24.64 14.99
CA ASP A 274 23.67 -25.54 14.05
C ASP A 274 24.14 -25.27 12.60
N PRO A 275 25.38 -25.66 12.24
CA PRO A 275 25.98 -25.33 10.95
C PRO A 275 25.27 -25.97 9.76
N ASN A 276 24.64 -27.13 9.97
CA ASN A 276 23.97 -27.91 8.93
C ASN A 276 22.46 -27.66 8.86
N GLY A 277 21.89 -26.96 9.84
CA GLY A 277 20.47 -26.60 9.89
C GLY A 277 20.25 -25.10 9.67
N TYR A 278 19.73 -24.41 10.68
CA TYR A 278 19.34 -22.99 10.54
C TYR A 278 20.53 -22.03 10.40
N GLY A 279 21.73 -22.42 10.86
CA GLY A 279 22.95 -21.63 10.76
C GLY A 279 23.60 -21.64 9.37
N TYR A 280 23.27 -22.63 8.54
CA TYR A 280 23.93 -22.89 7.26
C TYR A 280 23.99 -21.66 6.33
N PHE A 281 22.85 -21.04 6.05
CA PHE A 281 22.81 -19.83 5.21
C PHE A 281 23.43 -18.61 5.90
N ALA A 282 23.35 -18.52 7.23
CA ALA A 282 23.98 -17.42 7.97
C ALA A 282 25.51 -17.48 7.84
N ILE A 283 26.10 -18.67 7.98
CA ILE A 283 27.55 -18.89 7.82
C ILE A 283 27.97 -18.53 6.39
N ALA A 284 27.32 -19.12 5.38
CA ALA A 284 27.66 -18.89 3.96
C ALA A 284 27.58 -17.41 3.56
N ILE A 285 26.52 -16.70 3.99
CA ILE A 285 26.38 -15.27 3.71
C ILE A 285 27.46 -14.47 4.45
N ARG A 286 27.75 -14.77 5.72
CA ARG A 286 28.76 -14.04 6.50
C ARG A 286 30.18 -14.24 5.94
N GLU A 287 30.54 -15.44 5.52
CA GLU A 287 31.80 -15.71 4.82
C GLU A 287 31.91 -14.90 3.52
N MET A 288 30.80 -14.80 2.78
CA MET A 288 30.75 -14.01 1.55
C MET A 288 30.88 -12.51 1.80
N LEU A 289 30.25 -11.98 2.85
CA LEU A 289 30.40 -10.58 3.23
C LEU A 289 31.81 -10.28 3.76
N ALA A 290 32.43 -11.22 4.49
CA ALA A 290 33.78 -11.08 5.02
C ALA A 290 34.86 -11.07 3.92
N SER A 291 34.63 -11.79 2.82
CA SER A 291 35.52 -11.83 1.66
C SER A 291 35.27 -10.70 0.64
N ALA A 292 34.21 -9.91 0.83
CA ALA A 292 33.84 -8.82 -0.07
C ALA A 292 34.77 -7.60 0.05
N ARG A 293 34.94 -6.88 -1.06
CA ARG A 293 35.71 -5.63 -1.13
C ARG A 293 34.78 -4.43 -1.24
N LEU A 294 35.31 -3.22 -1.05
CA LEU A 294 34.55 -1.99 -1.25
C LEU A 294 34.06 -1.85 -2.72
N LEU A 295 34.94 -2.20 -3.65
CA LEU A 295 34.75 -2.13 -5.10
C LEU A 295 35.38 -3.36 -5.76
N GLY A 296 34.67 -3.94 -6.73
CA GLY A 296 35.12 -5.10 -7.49
C GLY A 296 34.89 -6.44 -6.77
N PRO A 297 35.35 -7.55 -7.38
CA PRO A 297 35.09 -8.88 -6.86
C PRO A 297 35.87 -9.14 -5.57
N GLY A 298 35.18 -9.80 -4.63
CA GLY A 298 35.75 -10.31 -3.38
C GLY A 298 36.73 -11.45 -3.57
N ALA A 299 37.37 -11.87 -2.47
CA ALA A 299 38.29 -13.00 -2.47
C ALA A 299 37.55 -14.32 -2.80
N PRO A 300 38.27 -15.33 -3.33
CA PRO A 300 37.67 -16.64 -3.59
C PRO A 300 37.02 -17.26 -2.35
N LEU A 301 35.83 -17.81 -2.53
CA LEU A 301 35.08 -18.50 -1.48
C LEU A 301 35.49 -19.98 -1.37
N PRO A 302 35.27 -20.61 -0.20
CA PRO A 302 35.28 -22.07 -0.07
C PRO A 302 34.35 -22.73 -1.11
N ALA A 303 34.71 -23.92 -1.58
CA ALA A 303 33.98 -24.61 -2.64
C ALA A 303 32.50 -24.85 -2.29
N ASP A 304 32.22 -25.24 -1.05
CA ASP A 304 30.85 -25.50 -0.57
C ASP A 304 30.00 -24.22 -0.58
N THR A 305 30.54 -23.11 -0.06
CA THR A 305 29.91 -21.79 -0.07
C THR A 305 29.70 -21.28 -1.50
N ALA A 306 30.69 -21.46 -2.37
CA ALA A 306 30.60 -21.08 -3.78
C ALA A 306 29.56 -21.91 -4.57
N GLN A 307 29.42 -23.19 -4.26
CA GLN A 307 28.45 -24.07 -4.91
C GLN A 307 27.01 -23.78 -4.46
N LEU A 308 26.81 -23.53 -3.17
CA LEU A 308 25.53 -23.12 -2.60
C LEU A 308 24.96 -21.87 -3.25
N LEU A 309 25.82 -20.89 -3.47
CA LEU A 309 25.42 -19.57 -3.92
C LEU A 309 25.27 -19.46 -5.45
N ARG A 310 25.50 -20.56 -6.18
CA ARG A 310 25.25 -20.69 -7.63
C ARG A 310 23.90 -21.33 -7.97
N SER A 311 23.07 -21.62 -6.97
CA SER A 311 21.75 -22.22 -7.20
C SER A 311 20.74 -21.18 -7.73
N PRO A 312 19.80 -21.55 -8.63
CA PRO A 312 18.73 -20.65 -9.09
C PRO A 312 17.84 -20.11 -7.96
N MET A 313 17.72 -20.84 -6.83
CA MET A 313 17.03 -20.33 -5.64
C MET A 313 17.78 -19.16 -4.97
N THR A 314 19.09 -19.09 -5.21
CA THR A 314 19.96 -18.04 -4.69
C THR A 314 19.71 -16.70 -5.37
N ASP A 315 19.38 -16.71 -6.66
CA ASP A 315 19.06 -15.49 -7.42
C ASP A 315 17.78 -14.82 -6.93
N THR A 316 16.86 -15.60 -6.36
CA THR A 316 15.63 -15.09 -5.74
C THR A 316 15.90 -14.46 -4.39
N THR A 317 16.70 -15.11 -3.54
CA THR A 317 16.74 -14.82 -2.09
C THR A 317 18.07 -14.24 -1.55
N GLN A 318 19.20 -14.47 -2.21
CA GLN A 318 20.53 -13.93 -1.82
C GLN A 318 21.16 -13.00 -2.90
N LEU A 319 20.35 -12.35 -3.73
CA LEU A 319 20.86 -11.49 -4.81
C LEU A 319 21.76 -10.35 -4.31
N LEU A 320 21.41 -9.72 -3.19
CA LEU A 320 22.20 -8.60 -2.65
C LEU A 320 23.53 -9.08 -2.07
N ALA A 321 23.54 -10.24 -1.42
CA ALA A 321 24.76 -10.82 -0.91
C ALA A 321 25.72 -11.16 -2.07
N ASN A 322 25.19 -11.76 -3.15
CA ASN A 322 25.96 -12.01 -4.39
C ASN A 322 26.44 -10.71 -5.06
N LEU A 323 25.63 -9.65 -5.05
CA LEU A 323 26.01 -8.32 -5.53
C LEU A 323 27.19 -7.74 -4.73
N ILE A 324 27.14 -7.82 -3.40
CA ILE A 324 28.21 -7.33 -2.52
C ILE A 324 29.52 -8.07 -2.81
N HIS A 325 29.48 -9.39 -2.98
CA HIS A 325 30.70 -10.13 -3.29
C HIS A 325 31.24 -9.86 -4.69
N SER A 326 30.37 -9.81 -5.70
CA SER A 326 30.81 -9.71 -7.11
C SER A 326 31.21 -8.29 -7.53
N ALA A 327 30.51 -7.27 -7.05
CA ALA A 327 30.71 -5.87 -7.44
C ALA A 327 31.23 -4.97 -6.31
N GLY A 328 31.12 -5.42 -5.06
CA GLY A 328 31.56 -4.70 -3.86
C GLY A 328 30.43 -3.96 -3.13
N TRP A 329 30.76 -3.48 -1.92
CA TRP A 329 29.84 -2.74 -1.06
C TRP A 329 29.25 -1.48 -1.70
N LEU A 330 29.99 -0.80 -2.59
CA LEU A 330 29.49 0.42 -3.23
C LEU A 330 28.27 0.16 -4.13
N ALA A 331 28.23 -0.99 -4.81
CA ALA A 331 27.10 -1.39 -5.64
C ALA A 331 25.84 -1.63 -4.78
N PHE A 332 26.00 -2.29 -3.63
CA PHE A 332 24.92 -2.45 -2.65
C PHE A 332 24.41 -1.09 -2.13
N ILE A 333 25.31 -0.18 -1.75
CA ILE A 333 24.93 1.17 -1.29
C ILE A 333 24.14 1.92 -2.36
N ALA A 334 24.55 1.84 -3.63
CA ALA A 334 23.84 2.48 -4.74
C ALA A 334 22.41 1.94 -4.89
N VAL A 335 22.23 0.62 -4.86
CA VAL A 335 20.90 -0.01 -4.92
C VAL A 335 20.04 0.40 -3.72
N MET A 336 20.61 0.38 -2.52
CA MET A 336 19.92 0.79 -1.30
C MET A 336 19.52 2.26 -1.32
N ALA A 337 20.32 3.15 -1.92
CA ALA A 337 19.97 4.56 -2.08
C ALA A 337 18.72 4.74 -2.95
N VAL A 338 18.58 4.00 -4.05
CA VAL A 338 17.39 4.06 -4.93
C VAL A 338 16.15 3.51 -4.21
N LEU A 339 16.28 2.39 -3.50
CA LEU A 339 15.20 1.81 -2.69
C LEU A 339 14.73 2.75 -1.58
N LEU A 340 15.68 3.39 -0.87
CA LEU A 340 15.37 4.35 0.18
C LEU A 340 14.70 5.60 -0.40
N LEU A 341 15.18 6.11 -1.53
CA LEU A 341 14.57 7.25 -2.21
C LEU A 341 13.13 6.94 -2.65
N PHE A 342 12.89 5.74 -3.19
CA PHE A 342 11.55 5.26 -3.52
C PHE A 342 10.65 5.21 -2.27
N ALA A 343 11.14 4.61 -1.18
CA ALA A 343 10.39 4.48 0.07
C ALA A 343 10.02 5.87 0.65
N VAL A 344 11.01 6.76 0.80
CA VAL A 344 10.82 8.10 1.37
C VAL A 344 9.86 8.92 0.50
N ARG A 345 10.04 8.93 -0.83
CA ARG A 345 9.14 9.64 -1.75
C ARG A 345 7.72 9.09 -1.70
N GLY A 346 7.57 7.77 -1.69
CA GLY A 346 6.26 7.11 -1.58
C GLY A 346 5.53 7.48 -0.28
N PHE A 347 6.20 7.38 0.88
CA PHE A 347 5.58 7.75 2.16
C PHE A 347 5.22 9.23 2.26
N MET A 348 6.04 10.14 1.71
CA MET A 348 5.68 11.56 1.63
C MET A 348 4.40 11.79 0.82
N LEU A 349 4.22 11.08 -0.29
CA LEU A 349 3.00 11.16 -1.10
C LEU A 349 1.80 10.52 -0.40
N CYS A 350 1.98 9.42 0.33
CA CYS A 350 0.95 8.82 1.18
C CYS A 350 0.45 9.79 2.25
N ALA A 351 1.36 10.53 2.90
CA ALA A 351 1.01 11.48 3.96
C ALA A 351 0.10 12.60 3.43
N ARG A 352 0.31 13.04 2.18
CA ARG A 352 -0.46 14.11 1.51
C ARG A 352 -1.87 13.69 1.08
N GLN A 353 -2.17 12.40 1.02
CA GLN A 353 -3.48 11.93 0.55
C GLN A 353 -4.62 12.38 1.45
N LYS A 354 -5.62 13.08 0.90
CA LYS A 354 -6.79 13.54 1.67
C LYS A 354 -7.81 12.42 1.93
N SER A 355 -8.08 11.62 0.90
CA SER A 355 -8.98 10.45 1.00
C SER A 355 -8.46 9.40 1.98
N VAL A 356 -9.32 8.94 2.88
CA VAL A 356 -9.12 7.81 3.80
C VAL A 356 -8.87 6.53 3.01
N ILE A 357 -9.69 6.16 2.03
CA ILE A 357 -9.44 4.96 1.22
C ILE A 357 -8.15 5.09 0.42
N GLY A 358 -7.89 6.26 -0.18
CA GLY A 358 -6.65 6.52 -0.91
C GLY A 358 -5.43 6.36 -0.01
N ARG A 359 -5.46 6.97 1.18
CA ARG A 359 -4.38 6.87 2.17
C ARG A 359 -4.19 5.42 2.64
N LEU A 360 -5.26 4.67 2.90
CA LEU A 360 -5.19 3.27 3.32
C LEU A 360 -4.55 2.37 2.25
N ILE A 361 -5.00 2.49 1.00
CA ILE A 361 -4.45 1.71 -0.13
C ILE A 361 -2.98 2.07 -0.33
N ALA A 362 -2.63 3.35 -0.46
CA ALA A 362 -1.25 3.77 -0.70
C ALA A 362 -0.32 3.37 0.46
N MET A 363 -0.77 3.51 1.71
CA MET A 363 0.00 3.04 2.88
C MET A 363 0.17 1.53 2.88
N SER A 364 -0.85 0.75 2.53
CA SER A 364 -0.74 -0.71 2.47
C SER A 364 0.31 -1.16 1.45
N VAL A 365 0.38 -0.51 0.28
CA VAL A 365 1.38 -0.77 -0.76
C VAL A 365 2.78 -0.41 -0.25
N MET A 366 2.95 0.80 0.30
CA MET A 366 4.27 1.27 0.76
C MET A 366 4.80 0.49 1.96
N LEU A 367 3.93 0.11 2.90
CA LEU A 367 4.30 -0.76 4.02
C LEU A 367 4.72 -2.14 3.52
N THR A 368 3.97 -2.73 2.57
CA THR A 368 4.30 -4.04 1.96
C THR A 368 5.65 -4.00 1.24
N PHE A 369 5.90 -2.96 0.44
CA PHE A 369 7.17 -2.75 -0.24
C PHE A 369 8.33 -2.64 0.75
N SER A 370 8.17 -1.79 1.77
CA SER A 370 9.23 -1.51 2.76
C SER A 370 9.51 -2.72 3.65
N ALA A 371 8.49 -3.48 4.03
CA ALA A 371 8.64 -4.71 4.80
C ALA A 371 9.36 -5.80 4.00
N GLN A 372 9.06 -5.95 2.70
CA GLN A 372 9.82 -6.84 1.81
C GLN A 372 11.29 -6.43 1.73
N VAL A 373 11.58 -5.15 1.46
CA VAL A 373 12.95 -4.64 1.37
C VAL A 373 13.70 -4.88 2.67
N PHE A 374 13.10 -4.53 3.82
CA PHE A 374 13.72 -4.70 5.13
C PHE A 374 14.06 -6.17 5.41
N GLY A 375 13.09 -7.08 5.24
CA GLY A 375 13.32 -8.51 5.45
C GLY A 375 14.37 -9.09 4.50
N TYR A 376 14.35 -8.69 3.23
CA TYR A 376 15.31 -9.13 2.23
C TYR A 376 16.74 -8.69 2.55
N VAL A 377 16.91 -7.41 2.89
CA VAL A 377 18.22 -6.83 3.23
C VAL A 377 18.76 -7.49 4.50
N LEU A 378 17.94 -7.67 5.53
CA LEU A 378 18.37 -8.31 6.77
C LEU A 378 18.87 -9.75 6.54
N TYR A 379 18.15 -10.52 5.73
CA TYR A 379 18.57 -11.85 5.33
C TYR A 379 19.92 -11.83 4.59
N ASN A 380 20.08 -10.93 3.62
CA ASN A 380 21.29 -10.81 2.80
C ASN A 380 22.50 -10.22 3.52
N LEU A 381 22.30 -9.60 4.68
CA LEU A 381 23.37 -9.13 5.58
C LEU A 381 23.82 -10.21 6.59
N GLY A 382 23.31 -11.44 6.48
CA GLY A 382 23.71 -12.56 7.34
C GLY A 382 22.87 -12.71 8.61
N TYR A 383 21.64 -12.18 8.61
CA TYR A 383 20.67 -12.30 9.70
C TYR A 383 19.38 -12.99 9.24
N PRO A 384 19.40 -14.31 8.90
CA PRO A 384 18.27 -15.01 8.29
C PRO A 384 17.12 -15.35 9.26
N LEU A 385 16.53 -14.33 9.91
CA LEU A 385 15.40 -14.47 10.83
C LEU A 385 14.13 -15.05 10.17
N MET A 386 13.99 -14.87 8.87
CA MET A 386 12.92 -15.41 8.04
C MET A 386 13.41 -15.49 6.59
N ASP A 387 12.91 -16.45 5.81
CA ASP A 387 13.29 -16.53 4.40
C ASP A 387 12.54 -15.45 3.63
N PRO A 388 13.24 -14.61 2.86
CA PRO A 388 12.60 -13.48 2.21
C PRO A 388 11.78 -13.95 1.01
N ILE A 389 10.69 -13.25 0.71
CA ILE A 389 9.84 -13.53 -0.46
C ILE A 389 10.58 -13.15 -1.74
N SER A 390 10.93 -11.86 -1.87
CA SER A 390 11.71 -11.31 -2.99
C SER A 390 12.09 -9.86 -2.68
N LEU A 391 13.14 -9.34 -3.32
CA LEU A 391 13.43 -7.91 -3.32
C LEU A 391 12.55 -7.25 -4.40
N PRO A 392 11.64 -6.33 -4.03
CA PRO A 392 10.69 -5.76 -4.98
C PRO A 392 11.40 -5.16 -6.21
N LEU A 393 10.94 -5.56 -7.40
CA LEU A 393 11.40 -5.11 -8.72
C LEU A 393 12.84 -5.48 -9.12
N ILE A 394 13.66 -5.97 -8.19
CA ILE A 394 15.08 -6.24 -8.43
C ILE A 394 15.37 -7.75 -8.48
N SER A 395 14.92 -8.54 -7.48
CA SER A 395 15.31 -9.95 -7.42
C SER A 395 14.54 -10.86 -8.36
N TYR A 396 15.09 -12.05 -8.61
CA TYR A 396 14.45 -13.03 -9.46
C TYR A 396 13.20 -13.58 -8.76
N GLY A 397 12.02 -13.12 -9.17
CA GLY A 397 10.76 -13.48 -8.52
C GLY A 397 9.60 -13.04 -9.38
N ASN A 398 9.38 -13.72 -10.50
CA ASN A 398 8.46 -13.28 -11.56
C ASN A 398 7.06 -12.95 -11.02
N ALA A 399 6.48 -13.83 -10.21
CA ALA A 399 5.17 -13.60 -9.61
C ALA A 399 5.19 -12.42 -8.62
N ALA A 400 6.20 -12.34 -7.75
CA ALA A 400 6.34 -11.24 -6.81
C ALA A 400 6.55 -9.89 -7.51
N MET A 401 7.35 -9.86 -8.59
CA MET A 401 7.58 -8.68 -9.41
C MET A 401 6.28 -8.19 -10.05
N MET A 402 5.49 -9.11 -10.64
CA MET A 402 4.19 -8.78 -11.22
C MET A 402 3.22 -8.22 -10.17
N ILE A 403 3.16 -8.82 -8.98
CA ILE A 403 2.32 -8.33 -7.87
C ILE A 403 2.81 -6.97 -7.37
N ASN A 404 4.11 -6.79 -7.17
CA ASN A 404 4.69 -5.51 -6.75
C ASN A 404 4.43 -4.41 -7.79
N LEU A 405 4.52 -4.71 -9.10
CA LEU A 405 4.18 -3.78 -10.17
C LEU A 405 2.68 -3.44 -10.20
N PHE A 406 1.81 -4.43 -9.99
CA PHE A 406 0.38 -4.19 -9.82
C PHE A 406 0.09 -3.26 -8.62
N LEU A 407 0.69 -3.55 -7.46
CA LEU A 407 0.54 -2.73 -6.24
C LEU A 407 1.03 -1.30 -6.45
N ILE A 408 2.18 -1.12 -7.11
CA ILE A 408 2.70 0.21 -7.46
C ILE A 408 1.76 0.92 -8.43
N GLY A 409 1.20 0.22 -9.43
CA GLY A 409 0.20 0.77 -10.33
C GLY A 409 -1.03 1.30 -9.57
N LEU A 410 -1.56 0.53 -8.62
CA LEU A 410 -2.66 0.97 -7.75
C LEU A 410 -2.27 2.20 -6.92
N MET A 411 -1.09 2.21 -6.32
CA MET A 411 -0.60 3.36 -5.55
C MET A 411 -0.48 4.62 -6.43
N LEU A 412 0.04 4.48 -7.65
CA LEU A 412 0.13 5.59 -8.60
C LEU A 412 -1.25 6.08 -9.07
N SER A 413 -2.24 5.19 -9.21
CA SER A 413 -3.64 5.57 -9.46
C SER A 413 -4.17 6.45 -8.32
N VAL A 414 -3.93 6.04 -7.06
CA VAL A 414 -4.26 6.84 -5.88
C VAL A 414 -3.56 8.19 -5.93
N PHE A 415 -2.26 8.25 -6.14
CA PHE A 415 -1.54 9.54 -6.15
C PHE A 415 -1.93 10.46 -7.30
N ARG A 416 -2.52 9.92 -8.37
CA ARG A 416 -3.01 10.70 -9.51
C ARG A 416 -4.41 11.27 -9.27
N THR A 417 -5.26 10.55 -8.56
CA THR A 417 -6.72 10.85 -8.48
C THR A 417 -7.28 10.97 -7.06
N GLY A 418 -6.44 10.76 -6.05
CA GLY A 418 -6.82 10.68 -4.64
C GLY A 418 -7.31 11.98 -4.02
N ASP A 419 -6.96 13.14 -4.58
CA ASP A 419 -7.46 14.43 -4.13
C ASP A 419 -8.93 14.67 -4.49
N VAL A 420 -9.45 13.93 -5.49
CA VAL A 420 -10.83 14.08 -5.98
C VAL A 420 -11.76 12.98 -5.48
N ALA A 421 -11.21 11.87 -5.00
CA ALA A 421 -11.97 10.85 -4.32
C ALA A 421 -12.50 11.37 -2.97
N ARG A 422 -13.75 11.84 -2.92
CA ARG A 422 -14.45 12.10 -1.66
C ARG A 422 -14.75 10.76 -0.99
N ASP A 423 -14.31 10.60 0.26
CA ASP A 423 -14.93 9.58 1.10
C ASP A 423 -16.37 10.02 1.35
N LYS A 424 -17.33 9.12 1.23
CA LYS A 424 -18.64 9.36 1.83
C LYS A 424 -18.39 9.62 3.31
N SER A 425 -18.44 10.88 3.69
CA SER A 425 -18.63 11.32 5.06
C SER A 425 -19.95 10.68 5.46
N GLY A 426 -19.91 9.47 6.01
CA GLY A 426 -20.88 9.09 7.01
C GLY A 426 -20.69 10.18 8.03
N GLY A 427 -21.56 11.19 7.96
CA GLY A 427 -21.40 12.41 8.73
C GLY A 427 -21.01 11.99 10.12
N VAL A 428 -20.06 12.71 10.71
CA VAL A 428 -20.16 12.86 12.15
C VAL A 428 -21.51 13.56 12.32
N LEU A 429 -22.59 12.77 12.35
CA LEU A 429 -23.73 13.08 13.16
C LEU A 429 -23.04 13.29 14.49
N LYS A 430 -22.78 14.56 14.81
CA LYS A 430 -22.89 15.06 16.16
C LYS A 430 -24.19 14.43 16.57
N ARG A 431 -24.11 13.28 17.25
CA ARG A 431 -25.23 12.69 17.92
C ARG A 431 -25.53 13.81 18.90
N GLN A 432 -26.46 14.70 18.53
CA GLN A 432 -27.02 15.63 19.48
C GLN A 432 -27.46 14.68 20.57
N SER A 433 -26.73 14.72 21.69
CA SER A 433 -27.09 13.93 22.83
C SER A 433 -28.55 14.29 23.06
N PRO A 434 -29.46 13.31 23.17
CA PRO A 434 -30.89 13.59 23.34
C PRO A 434 -31.15 14.39 24.61
N ILE A 435 -30.11 14.67 25.38
CA ILE A 435 -30.05 15.47 26.58
C ILE A 435 -28.92 16.49 26.35
N ALA A 436 -29.28 17.77 26.34
CA ALA A 436 -28.35 18.89 26.35
C ALA A 436 -28.69 19.79 27.55
N TRP A 437 -27.67 20.39 28.17
CA TRP A 437 -27.84 21.29 29.30
C TRP A 437 -27.37 22.68 28.87
N ALA A 438 -28.29 23.65 28.86
CA ALA A 438 -28.01 25.04 28.48
C ALA A 438 -28.88 25.97 29.34
N ASP A 439 -28.30 27.07 29.83
CA ASP A 439 -28.97 28.10 30.64
C ASP A 439 -29.79 27.55 31.82
N GLY A 440 -29.25 26.56 32.53
CA GLY A 440 -29.89 25.93 33.69
C GLY A 440 -31.09 25.04 33.35
N LYS A 441 -31.33 24.74 32.07
CA LYS A 441 -32.45 23.91 31.61
C LYS A 441 -31.96 22.64 30.90
N LEU A 442 -32.66 21.54 31.19
CA LEU A 442 -32.48 20.25 30.53
C LEU A 442 -33.31 20.23 29.24
N ILE A 443 -32.64 20.20 28.09
CA ILE A 443 -33.27 20.13 26.77
C ILE A 443 -33.27 18.67 26.31
N ILE A 444 -34.47 18.07 26.20
CA ILE A 444 -34.64 16.71 25.69
C ILE A 444 -35.19 16.76 24.26
N SER A 445 -34.40 16.34 23.28
CA SER A 445 -34.81 16.31 21.87
C SER A 445 -35.33 14.92 21.48
N PHE A 446 -36.63 14.83 21.17
CA PHE A 446 -37.24 13.61 20.64
C PHE A 446 -37.16 13.63 19.11
N SER A 447 -36.24 12.85 18.53
CA SER A 447 -36.29 12.56 17.09
C SER A 447 -37.44 11.60 16.83
N ARG A 448 -38.51 12.05 16.15
CA ARG A 448 -39.43 11.13 15.46
C ARG A 448 -38.64 10.43 14.36
N LYS A 449 -38.81 9.11 14.28
CA LYS A 449 -38.11 8.22 13.34
C LYS A 449 -38.45 8.52 11.89
#